data_AF-A0A0X3V2L5-F1
#
_entry.id   AF-A0A0X3V2L5-F1
#
_cell.length_a   1.000
_cell.length_b   1.000
_cell.length_c   1.000
_cell.angle_alpha   90.00
_cell.angle_beta   90.00
_cell.angle_gamma   90.00
#
_symmetry.space_group_name_H-M   'P 1'
#
loop_
_entity.id
_entity.type
_entity.pdbx_description
1 polymer ?
#
loop_
_entity_poly.entity_id
_entity_poly.type
_entity_poly.pdbx_seq_one_letter_code
_entity_poly.pdbx_strand_id
1 'polypeptide(L)'
;MTQQPSTGRGLRREPVPVASVGDMLGAAFAGLVVGIAVVLVLEGILALTGAADFGETNGWLIVILPVWLFIEQFRAEGYGADRVVVALLGIGFGAALGMTVAGLLADYTPNLVSGGSGAVTGTVVYCFVWFYGLRWLRQRSG
;
A
#
# COMPACT_ATOMS: atom_id res chain seq x y z
N MET A 1 -39.68 -36.98 -18.19
CA MET A 1 -39.64 -35.60 -17.68
C MET A 1 -38.58 -35.55 -16.59
N THR A 2 -37.34 -35.28 -16.96
CA THR A 2 -36.20 -35.24 -16.04
C THR A 2 -35.86 -33.78 -15.74
N GLN A 3 -35.82 -33.47 -14.45
CA GLN A 3 -35.65 -32.12 -13.92
C GLN A 3 -34.22 -31.60 -14.10
N GLN A 4 -34.13 -30.30 -14.35
CA GLN A 4 -32.93 -29.48 -14.31
C GLN A 4 -32.66 -29.07 -12.85
N PRO A 5 -31.53 -29.41 -12.22
CA PRO A 5 -31.11 -28.75 -11.00
C PRO A 5 -30.24 -27.55 -11.37
N SER A 6 -30.73 -26.40 -10.92
CA SER A 6 -30.13 -25.07 -10.91
C SER A 6 -28.62 -25.05 -10.68
N THR A 7 -27.96 -24.31 -11.57
CA THR A 7 -26.62 -23.75 -11.48
C THR A 7 -26.27 -23.28 -10.06
N GLY A 8 -25.53 -24.11 -9.33
CA GLY A 8 -24.71 -23.67 -8.21
C GLY A 8 -23.60 -22.79 -8.76
N ARG A 9 -23.91 -21.50 -8.97
CA ARG A 9 -22.96 -20.47 -9.38
C ARG A 9 -22.00 -20.29 -8.22
N GLY A 10 -20.93 -21.09 -8.23
CA GLY A 10 -19.83 -20.96 -7.29
C GLY A 10 -19.40 -19.51 -7.26
N LEU A 11 -19.46 -18.91 -6.07
CA LEU A 11 -18.80 -17.65 -5.78
C LEU A 11 -17.28 -17.87 -5.73
N ARG A 12 -16.71 -18.48 -6.77
CA ARG A 12 -15.32 -18.18 -7.11
C ARG A 12 -15.38 -16.75 -7.60
N ARG A 13 -15.07 -15.82 -6.69
CA ARG A 13 -14.39 -14.60 -7.11
C ARG A 13 -13.12 -15.09 -7.77
N GLU A 14 -13.16 -15.24 -9.09
CA GLU A 14 -11.93 -15.25 -9.86
C GLU A 14 -11.21 -13.96 -9.44
N PRO A 15 -9.98 -14.03 -8.92
CA PRO A 15 -9.22 -12.84 -8.61
C PRO A 15 -9.09 -12.08 -9.92
N VAL A 16 -9.92 -11.06 -10.11
CA VAL A 16 -9.87 -10.19 -11.28
C VAL A 16 -8.47 -9.59 -11.24
N PRO A 17 -7.59 -9.91 -12.20
CA PRO A 17 -6.30 -9.26 -12.28
C PRO A 17 -6.57 -7.76 -12.34
N VAL A 18 -5.97 -6.99 -11.44
CA VAL A 18 -6.18 -5.54 -11.31
C VAL A 18 -6.12 -4.91 -12.71
N ALA A 19 -7.28 -4.48 -13.24
CA ALA A 19 -7.44 -4.24 -14.67
C ALA A 19 -6.85 -2.89 -15.12
N SER A 20 -6.47 -2.01 -14.18
CA SER A 20 -5.79 -0.75 -14.50
C SER A 20 -4.96 -0.21 -13.32
N VAL A 21 -3.97 0.65 -13.63
CA VAL A 21 -3.19 1.42 -12.65
C VAL A 21 -4.09 2.12 -11.63
N GLY A 22 -5.21 2.68 -12.11
CA GLY A 22 -6.12 3.47 -11.30
C GLY A 22 -6.83 2.68 -10.20
N ASP A 23 -7.04 1.38 -10.40
CA ASP A 23 -7.67 0.52 -9.40
C ASP A 23 -6.68 0.16 -8.29
N MET A 24 -5.43 -0.08 -8.66
CA MET A 24 -4.34 -0.34 -7.72
C MET A 24 -3.94 0.93 -6.94
N LEU A 25 -3.86 2.08 -7.62
CA LEU A 25 -3.67 3.38 -6.99
C LEU A 25 -4.87 3.71 -6.08
N GLY A 26 -6.09 3.48 -6.56
CA GLY A 26 -7.32 3.73 -5.81
C GLY A 26 -7.37 2.91 -4.52
N ALA A 27 -7.05 1.62 -4.57
CA ALA A 27 -6.96 0.77 -3.39
C ALA A 27 -5.82 1.20 -2.44
N ALA A 28 -4.65 1.54 -2.97
CA ALA A 28 -3.52 2.01 -2.17
C ALA A 28 -3.81 3.36 -1.49
N PHE A 29 -4.43 4.31 -2.20
CA PHE A 29 -4.87 5.59 -1.65
C PHE A 29 -5.99 5.42 -0.64
N ALA A 30 -6.96 4.52 -0.88
CA ALA A 30 -7.98 4.19 0.11
C ALA A 30 -7.34 3.63 1.38
N GLY A 31 -6.36 2.72 1.25
CA GLY A 31 -5.57 2.19 2.36
C GLY A 31 -4.79 3.27 3.11
N LEU A 32 -4.16 4.21 2.40
CA LEU A 32 -3.49 5.37 3.00
C LEU A 32 -4.46 6.28 3.75
N VAL A 33 -5.62 6.62 3.16
CA VAL A 33 -6.63 7.48 3.79
C VAL A 33 -7.16 6.82 5.06
N VAL A 34 -7.43 5.51 5.02
CA VAL A 34 -7.84 4.75 6.21
C VAL A 34 -6.71 4.72 7.24
N GLY A 35 -5.45 4.50 6.82
CA GLY A 35 -4.29 4.53 7.71
C GLY A 35 -4.11 5.87 8.40
N ILE A 36 -4.22 6.98 7.65
CA ILE A 36 -4.20 8.35 8.18
C ILE A 36 -5.33 8.54 9.18
N ALA A 37 -6.56 8.17 8.82
CA ALA A 37 -7.71 8.31 9.70
C ALA A 37 -7.55 7.53 11.02
N VAL A 38 -7.08 6.28 10.94
CA VAL A 38 -6.83 5.43 12.12
C VAL A 38 -5.76 6.06 13.03
N VAL A 39 -4.64 6.52 12.46
CA VAL A 39 -3.56 7.14 13.25
C VAL A 39 -4.03 8.45 13.88
N LEU A 40 -4.81 9.28 13.17
CA LEU A 40 -5.37 10.52 13.72
C LEU A 40 -6.38 10.26 14.85
N VAL A 41 -7.21 9.21 14.73
CA VAL A 41 -8.13 8.81 15.80
C VAL A 41 -7.35 8.32 17.02
N LEU A 42 -6.32 7.49 16.82
CA LEU A 42 -5.46 7.01 17.89
C LEU A 42 -4.79 8.18 18.63
N GLU A 43 -4.14 9.07 17.89
CA GLU A 43 -3.54 10.31 18.39
C GLU A 43 -4.54 11.17 19.18
N GLY A 44 -5.74 11.36 18.64
CA GLY A 44 -6.80 12.08 19.32
C GLY A 44 -7.15 11.45 20.67
N ILE A 45 -7.23 10.13 20.75
CA ILE A 45 -7.49 9.41 22.02
C ILE A 45 -6.33 9.57 23.01
N LEU A 46 -5.08 9.46 22.56
CA LEU A 46 -3.91 9.62 23.44
C LEU A 46 -3.78 11.05 23.97
N ALA A 47 -4.01 12.04 23.12
CA ALA A 47 -3.99 13.45 23.51
C ALA A 47 -5.13 13.78 24.50
N LEU A 48 -6.34 13.24 24.27
CA LEU A 48 -7.48 13.43 25.18
C LEU A 48 -7.28 12.75 26.55
N THR A 49 -6.51 11.66 26.60
CA THR A 49 -6.19 10.97 27.86
C THR A 49 -4.94 11.53 28.56
N GLY A 50 -4.26 12.52 27.95
CA GLY A 50 -3.02 13.11 28.47
C GLY A 50 -1.84 12.13 28.49
N ALA A 51 -1.93 11.05 27.72
CA ALA A 51 -0.92 10.00 27.65
C ALA A 51 0.22 10.34 26.68
N ALA A 52 -0.02 11.22 25.71
CA ALA A 52 0.97 11.72 24.76
C ALA A 52 0.56 13.09 24.21
N ASP A 53 1.55 13.87 23.74
CA ASP A 53 1.31 15.12 23.00
C ASP A 53 0.97 14.84 21.54
N PHE A 54 0.09 15.66 20.96
CA PHE A 54 -0.35 15.51 19.58
C PHE A 54 0.80 15.81 18.59
N GLY A 55 1.08 14.88 17.70
CA GLY A 55 2.12 14.96 16.67
C GLY A 55 3.41 14.20 17.01
N GLU A 56 3.52 13.62 18.21
CA GLU A 56 4.71 12.87 18.66
C GLU A 56 4.71 11.43 18.12
N THR A 57 3.54 10.88 17.77
CA THR A 57 3.40 9.53 17.22
C THR A 57 4.15 9.35 15.90
N ASN A 58 4.73 8.16 15.73
CA ASN A 58 5.44 7.77 14.51
C ASN A 58 4.50 7.73 13.29
N GLY A 59 4.65 8.70 12.38
CA GLY A 59 3.85 8.79 11.15
C GLY A 59 4.02 7.62 10.17
N TRP A 60 5.06 6.79 10.32
CA TRP A 60 5.23 5.58 9.51
C TRP A 60 4.14 4.53 9.75
N LEU A 61 3.39 4.61 10.85
CA LEU A 61 2.27 3.70 11.12
C LEU A 61 1.21 3.72 10.01
N ILE A 62 1.11 4.83 9.26
CA ILE A 62 0.22 4.96 8.11
C ILE A 62 0.53 3.93 7.01
N VAL A 63 1.78 3.45 6.91
CA VAL A 63 2.23 2.48 5.88
C VAL A 63 1.71 1.06 6.12
N ILE A 64 1.28 0.73 7.35
CA ILE A 64 0.92 -0.65 7.72
C ILE A 64 -0.18 -1.22 6.81
N LEU A 65 -1.24 -0.45 6.57
CA LEU A 65 -2.35 -0.87 5.71
C LEU A 65 -1.93 -1.03 4.23
N PRO A 66 -1.26 -0.03 3.62
CA PRO A 66 -0.69 -0.19 2.28
C PRO A 66 0.19 -1.43 2.13
N VAL A 67 1.08 -1.70 3.09
CA VAL A 67 1.96 -2.89 3.05
C VAL A 67 1.17 -4.18 3.04
N TRP A 68 0.12 -4.28 3.87
CA TRP A 68 -0.74 -5.45 3.87
C TRP A 68 -1.39 -5.68 2.50
N LEU A 69 -1.94 -4.63 1.88
CA LEU A 69 -2.49 -4.72 0.53
C LEU A 69 -1.44 -5.15 -0.49
N PHE A 70 -0.21 -4.62 -0.42
CA PHE A 70 0.87 -5.01 -1.32
C PHE A 70 1.26 -6.49 -1.18
N ILE A 71 1.23 -7.04 0.03
CA ILE A 71 1.44 -8.47 0.27
C ILE A 71 0.33 -9.29 -0.39
N GLU A 72 -0.94 -8.88 -0.26
CA GLU A 72 -2.05 -9.55 -0.92
C GLU A 72 -1.94 -9.50 -2.44
N GLN A 73 -1.55 -8.35 -3.02
CA GLN A 73 -1.30 -8.21 -4.45
C GLN A 73 -0.15 -9.12 -4.91
N PHE A 74 0.96 -9.14 -4.17
CA PHE A 74 2.08 -10.02 -4.46
C PHE A 74 1.67 -11.50 -4.45
N ARG A 75 0.80 -11.90 -3.52
CA ARG A 75 0.24 -13.26 -3.43
C ARG A 75 -0.73 -13.55 -4.58
N ALA A 76 -1.55 -12.59 -4.99
CA ALA A 76 -2.54 -12.73 -6.05
C ALA A 76 -1.92 -12.89 -7.45
N GLU A 77 -0.78 -12.26 -7.71
CA GLU A 77 -0.13 -12.27 -9.04
C GLU A 77 0.41 -13.66 -9.47
N GLY A 78 0.48 -14.65 -8.56
CA GLY A 78 0.97 -16.00 -8.88
C GLY A 78 2.49 -16.08 -9.08
N TYR A 79 3.04 -17.26 -9.43
CA TYR A 79 4.49 -17.51 -9.41
C TYR A 79 5.26 -16.87 -10.58
N GLY A 80 6.40 -16.21 -10.29
CA GLY A 80 7.33 -15.66 -11.29
C GLY A 80 8.52 -14.92 -10.64
N ALA A 81 9.70 -14.96 -11.26
CA ALA A 81 10.88 -14.23 -10.78
C ALA A 81 10.71 -12.71 -10.92
N ASP A 82 10.03 -12.29 -11.99
CA ASP A 82 9.79 -10.89 -12.33
C ASP A 82 9.11 -10.12 -11.18
N ARG A 83 8.09 -10.71 -10.54
CA ARG A 83 7.40 -10.08 -9.40
C ARG A 83 8.29 -9.92 -8.17
N VAL A 84 9.24 -10.83 -7.93
CA VAL A 84 10.14 -10.76 -6.78
C VAL A 84 11.12 -9.61 -6.99
N VAL A 85 11.70 -9.51 -8.17
CA VAL A 85 12.61 -8.42 -8.53
C VAL A 85 11.88 -7.08 -8.41
N VAL A 86 10.69 -6.97 -8.97
CA VAL A 86 9.91 -5.73 -8.92
C VAL A 86 9.45 -5.39 -7.51
N ALA A 87 9.05 -6.38 -6.70
CA ALA A 87 8.74 -6.17 -5.27
C ALA A 87 9.93 -5.57 -4.54
N LEU A 88 11.11 -6.16 -4.70
CA LEU A 88 12.34 -5.73 -4.02
C LEU A 88 12.74 -4.32 -4.47
N LEU A 89 12.66 -4.02 -5.76
CA LEU A 89 12.90 -2.68 -6.28
C LEU A 89 11.90 -1.68 -5.71
N GLY A 90 10.61 -2.04 -5.66
CA GLY A 90 9.55 -1.20 -5.10
C GLY A 90 9.80 -0.90 -3.63
N ILE A 91 10.17 -1.91 -2.83
CA ILE A 91 10.54 -1.75 -1.42
C ILE A 91 11.76 -0.84 -1.28
N GLY A 92 12.82 -1.09 -2.07
CA GLY A 92 14.06 -0.33 -2.01
C GLY A 92 13.85 1.15 -2.36
N PHE A 93 13.25 1.43 -3.52
CA PHE A 93 12.99 2.81 -3.94
C PHE A 93 11.95 3.51 -3.06
N GLY A 94 10.90 2.79 -2.66
CA GLY A 94 9.87 3.32 -1.77
C GLY A 94 10.43 3.72 -0.42
N ALA A 95 11.26 2.86 0.20
CA ALA A 95 11.92 3.16 1.46
C ALA A 95 12.93 4.31 1.32
N ALA A 96 13.78 4.28 0.28
CA ALA A 96 14.79 5.32 0.07
C ALA A 96 14.16 6.71 -0.12
N LEU A 97 13.17 6.82 -1.02
CA LEU A 97 12.50 8.10 -1.29
C LEU A 97 11.60 8.52 -0.12
N GLY A 98 10.90 7.58 0.52
CA GLY A 98 10.10 7.86 1.71
C GLY A 98 10.93 8.38 2.88
N MET A 99 12.06 7.74 3.17
CA MET A 99 13.01 8.19 4.19
C MET A 99 13.63 9.55 3.84
N THR A 100 13.92 9.80 2.56
CA THR A 100 14.46 11.08 2.10
C THR A 100 13.46 12.21 2.36
N VAL A 101 12.19 12.03 1.97
CA VAL A 101 11.14 13.03 2.19
C VAL A 101 10.87 13.24 3.68
N ALA A 102 10.78 12.15 4.45
CA ALA A 102 10.60 12.23 5.91
C ALA A 102 11.77 13.01 6.56
N GLY A 103 13.01 12.69 6.20
CA GLY A 103 14.20 13.37 6.71
C GLY A 103 14.22 14.86 6.39
N LEU A 104 13.85 15.25 5.17
CA LEU A 104 13.77 16.67 4.77
C LEU A 104 12.72 17.46 5.55
N LEU A 105 11.67 16.80 6.04
CA LEU A 105 10.59 17.42 6.80
C LEU A 105 10.75 17.30 8.32
N ALA A 106 11.71 16.50 8.79
CA ALA A 106 11.90 16.20 10.21
C ALA A 106 12.21 17.46 11.04
N ASP A 107 12.99 18.40 10.49
CA ASP A 107 13.37 19.63 11.19
C ASP A 107 12.25 20.68 11.23
N TYR A 108 11.25 20.56 10.35
CA TYR A 108 10.21 21.58 10.15
C TYR A 108 8.82 21.17 10.64
N THR A 109 8.59 19.89 10.89
CA THR A 109 7.25 19.35 11.15
C THR A 109 7.26 18.31 12.27
N PRO A 110 6.14 18.11 12.98
CA PRO A 110 6.01 17.04 13.95
C PRO A 110 6.28 15.65 13.34
N ASN A 111 6.75 14.71 14.17
CA ASN A 111 7.09 13.33 13.76
C ASN A 111 5.97 12.64 12.97
N LEU A 112 4.72 12.92 13.31
CA LEU A 112 3.55 12.40 12.60
C LEU A 112 3.51 12.87 11.13
N VAL A 113 3.76 14.14 10.87
CA VAL A 113 3.69 14.75 9.54
C VAL A 113 4.90 14.36 8.70
N SER A 114 6.10 14.44 9.28
CA SER A 114 7.33 13.98 8.64
C SER A 114 7.24 12.49 8.27
N GLY A 115 6.89 11.62 9.22
CA GLY A 115 6.73 10.18 8.96
C GLY A 115 5.60 9.88 7.97
N GLY A 116 4.46 10.58 8.07
CA GLY A 116 3.33 10.41 7.17
C GLY A 116 3.63 10.84 5.73
N SER A 117 4.42 11.90 5.53
CA SER A 117 4.87 12.31 4.20
C SER A 117 5.79 11.27 3.55
N GLY A 118 6.67 10.66 4.34
CA GLY A 118 7.50 9.53 3.91
C GLY A 118 6.67 8.30 3.55
N ALA A 119 5.66 8.00 4.37
CA ALA A 119 4.70 6.92 4.14
C ALA A 119 3.96 7.05 2.79
N VAL A 120 3.41 8.24 2.53
CA VAL A 120 2.72 8.56 1.28
C VAL A 120 3.68 8.44 0.10
N THR A 121 4.86 9.05 0.19
CA THR A 121 5.88 9.02 -0.86
C THR A 121 6.28 7.58 -1.19
N GLY A 122 6.60 6.77 -0.19
CA GLY A 122 7.00 5.38 -0.37
C GLY A 122 5.91 4.52 -1.01
N THR A 123 4.65 4.73 -0.60
CA THR A 123 3.49 4.03 -1.16
C THR A 123 3.31 4.35 -2.64
N VAL A 124 3.38 5.64 -3.00
CA VAL A 124 3.25 6.09 -4.40
C VAL A 124 4.37 5.50 -5.26
N VAL A 125 5.62 5.62 -4.80
CA VAL A 125 6.79 5.06 -5.50
C VAL A 125 6.65 3.55 -5.69
N TYR A 126 6.24 2.82 -4.65
CA TYR A 126 6.02 1.38 -4.75
C TYR A 126 4.99 1.04 -5.84
N CYS A 127 3.85 1.73 -5.87
CA CYS A 127 2.82 1.51 -6.90
C CYS A 127 3.37 1.71 -8.33
N PHE A 128 4.14 2.79 -8.54
CA PHE A 128 4.77 3.05 -9.82
C PHE A 128 5.77 1.95 -10.20
N VAL A 129 6.69 1.61 -9.30
CA VAL A 129 7.69 0.56 -9.58
C VAL A 129 7.01 -0.79 -9.86
N TRP A 130 5.98 -1.13 -9.09
CA TRP A 130 5.23 -2.37 -9.27
C TRP A 130 4.60 -2.47 -10.67
N PHE A 131 3.82 -1.47 -11.06
CA PHE A 131 3.08 -1.52 -12.31
C PHE A 131 3.99 -1.46 -13.54
N TYR A 132 4.91 -0.48 -13.56
CA TYR A 132 5.80 -0.28 -14.70
C TYR A 132 6.86 -1.39 -14.77
N GLY A 133 7.38 -1.83 -13.64
CA GLY A 133 8.38 -2.90 -13.56
C GLY A 133 7.86 -4.24 -14.06
N LEU A 134 6.66 -4.64 -13.65
CA LEU A 134 6.05 -5.89 -14.10
C LEU A 134 5.77 -5.86 -15.62
N ARG A 135 5.24 -4.76 -16.14
CA ARG A 135 4.95 -4.63 -17.56
C ARG A 135 6.22 -4.66 -18.41
N TRP A 136 7.26 -3.98 -17.96
CA TRP A 136 8.55 -3.93 -18.66
C TRP A 136 9.27 -5.28 -18.65
N LEU A 137 9.30 -6.00 -17.51
CA LEU A 137 9.92 -7.31 -17.44
C LEU A 137 9.17 -8.34 -18.31
N ARG A 138 7.84 -8.36 -18.23
CA ARG A 138 7.01 -9.26 -19.05
C ARG A 138 7.16 -9.04 -20.55
N GLN A 139 7.43 -7.81 -20.99
CA GLN A 139 7.72 -7.50 -22.40
C GLN A 139 9.09 -8.01 -22.87
N ARG A 140 10.01 -8.26 -21.94
CA ARG A 140 11.37 -8.74 -22.24
C ARG A 140 11.55 -10.24 -22.01
N SER A 141 10.71 -10.85 -21.19
CA SER A 141 10.74 -12.28 -20.88
C SER A 141 9.79 -13.14 -21.72
N GLY A 142 8.99 -12.53 -22.62
CA GLY A 142 8.15 -13.20 -23.63
C GLY A 142 8.76 -13.17 -25.02
#